data_AF-A0A6J4J2A9-F1
#
_entry.id   AF-A0A6J4J2A9-F1
#
_cell.length_a   1.000
_cell.length_b   1.000
_cell.length_c   1.000
_cell.angle_alpha   90.00
_cell.angle_beta   90.00
_cell.angle_gamma   90.00
#
_symmetry.space_group_name_H-M   'P 1'
#
loop_
_entity.id
_entity.type
_entity.pdbx_description
1 polymer ?
#
loop_
_entity_poly.entity_id
_entity_poly.type
_entity_poly.pdbx_seq_one_letter_code
_entity_poly.pdbx_strand_id
1 'polypeptide(L)'
;MRILSVLALTLVLAGCRSEAPPLVIQTAEVDAGVVSIPALLDEPARWSGQLVTLIAPLAGGPQGRVLVPFLPADETNSSTPDPGRAVWLAEPLPAPVAAQVGEGPIVLKLRGRLSPPGAYGTEGSFPYQFSAQSASLLLPERTTLPNLAANPHSLDSVVLEIEGSLLADAEGAILADEAAPGGIPTSAARQIKLRRTWDDAALEELQQRGDVRYGPVVVVGWWQAGLMTPFMIRPR
;
A
#
# COMPACT_ATOMS: atom_id res chain seq x y z
N MET A 1 -3.95 -80.31 -64.12
CA MET A 1 -4.34 -78.98 -64.67
C MET A 1 -4.89 -78.17 -63.51
N ARG A 2 -4.15 -77.15 -63.04
CA ARG A 2 -4.44 -75.71 -63.27
C ARG A 2 -5.81 -75.34 -62.64
N ILE A 3 -5.92 -74.51 -61.60
CA ILE A 3 -5.59 -73.06 -61.57
C ILE A 3 -6.05 -72.46 -60.21
N LEU A 4 -5.24 -71.53 -59.64
CA LEU A 4 -5.54 -70.31 -58.83
C LEU A 4 -6.52 -70.37 -57.62
N SER A 5 -6.52 -69.50 -56.60
CA SER A 5 -5.70 -68.42 -56.01
C SER A 5 -6.53 -67.86 -54.82
N VAL A 6 -5.97 -66.92 -54.05
CA VAL A 6 -6.59 -65.95 -53.08
C VAL A 6 -6.21 -66.28 -51.62
N LEU A 7 -5.17 -65.69 -51.03
CA LEU A 7 -4.94 -64.27 -50.65
C LEU A 7 -5.84 -63.81 -49.48
N ALA A 8 -5.29 -63.80 -48.26
CA ALA A 8 -5.78 -62.98 -47.15
C ALA A 8 -4.62 -62.74 -46.15
N LEU A 9 -3.75 -61.78 -46.48
CA LEU A 9 -2.72 -61.26 -45.59
C LEU A 9 -3.30 -60.02 -44.88
N THR A 10 -3.74 -60.19 -43.63
CA THR A 10 -4.24 -59.09 -42.78
C THR A 10 -3.06 -58.43 -42.06
N LEU A 11 -2.62 -57.28 -42.59
CA LEU A 11 -1.73 -56.35 -41.89
C LEU A 11 -2.48 -55.70 -40.71
N VAL A 12 -2.03 -55.93 -39.48
CA VAL A 12 -2.45 -55.14 -38.32
C VAL A 12 -1.47 -53.99 -38.14
N LEU A 13 -1.93 -52.78 -38.46
CA LEU A 13 -1.24 -51.52 -38.17
C LEU A 13 -1.26 -51.26 -36.66
N ALA A 14 -0.12 -51.43 -36.00
CA ALA A 14 0.11 -50.91 -34.65
C ALA A 14 0.34 -49.40 -34.74
N GLY A 15 -0.71 -48.61 -34.52
CA GLY A 15 -0.61 -47.16 -34.36
C GLY A 15 -0.06 -46.82 -32.97
N CYS A 16 1.19 -46.37 -32.89
CA CYS A 16 1.74 -45.72 -31.71
C CYS A 16 0.95 -44.44 -31.41
N ARG A 17 0.09 -44.46 -30.39
CA ARG A 17 -0.48 -43.24 -29.82
C ARG A 17 0.62 -42.52 -29.04
N SER A 18 1.00 -41.35 -29.52
CA SER A 18 1.82 -40.38 -28.78
C SER A 18 0.92 -39.76 -27.70
N GLU A 19 1.19 -40.11 -26.45
CA GLU A 19 0.51 -39.55 -25.29
C GLU A 19 1.06 -38.14 -25.06
N ALA A 20 0.23 -37.13 -25.33
CA ALA A 20 0.60 -35.74 -25.10
C ALA A 20 0.77 -35.49 -23.59
N PRO A 21 1.81 -34.77 -23.14
CA PRO A 21 1.99 -34.46 -21.74
C PRO A 21 0.80 -33.64 -21.22
N PRO A 22 0.37 -33.84 -19.96
CA PRO A 22 -0.73 -33.09 -19.39
C PRO A 22 -0.41 -31.60 -19.39
N LEU A 23 -1.32 -30.80 -19.93
CA LEU A 23 -1.29 -29.34 -19.83
C LEU A 23 -1.28 -28.95 -18.35
N VAL A 24 -0.17 -28.38 -17.89
CA VAL A 24 -0.11 -27.68 -16.60
C VAL A 24 -1.00 -26.45 -16.75
N ILE A 25 -2.20 -26.49 -16.16
CA ILE A 25 -3.05 -25.30 -16.01
C ILE A 25 -2.32 -24.39 -15.02
N GLN A 26 -1.55 -23.44 -15.53
CA GLN A 26 -1.09 -22.30 -14.73
C GLN A 26 -2.34 -21.49 -14.37
N THR A 27 -2.86 -21.67 -13.16
CA THR A 27 -3.78 -20.69 -12.57
C THR A 27 -3.06 -19.35 -12.54
N ALA A 28 -3.44 -18.44 -13.43
CA ALA A 28 -2.94 -17.08 -13.43
C ALA A 28 -3.14 -16.50 -12.03
N GLU A 29 -2.05 -16.03 -11.42
CA GLU A 29 -2.11 -15.35 -10.12
C GLU A 29 -2.97 -14.09 -10.27
N VAL A 30 -4.16 -14.09 -9.66
CA VAL A 30 -5.04 -12.93 -9.64
C VAL A 30 -4.43 -11.92 -8.68
N ASP A 31 -4.07 -10.74 -9.20
CA ASP A 31 -3.64 -9.59 -8.41
C ASP A 31 -4.84 -9.09 -7.60
N ALA A 32 -4.75 -9.18 -6.27
CA ALA A 32 -5.87 -8.84 -5.39
C ALA A 32 -6.07 -7.33 -5.22
N GLY A 33 -5.26 -6.50 -5.89
CA GLY A 33 -5.38 -5.05 -5.92
C GLY A 33 -4.33 -4.33 -5.06
N VAL A 34 -4.47 -3.01 -4.99
CA VAL A 34 -3.62 -2.14 -4.16
C VAL A 34 -4.21 -2.02 -2.77
N VAL A 35 -3.40 -2.25 -1.74
CA VAL A 35 -3.80 -2.30 -0.33
C VAL A 35 -2.86 -1.42 0.50
N SER A 36 -3.34 -0.90 1.64
CA SER A 36 -2.54 -0.18 2.63
C SER A 36 -2.24 -1.07 3.85
N ILE A 37 -1.25 -0.70 4.68
CA ILE A 37 -0.92 -1.47 5.90
C ILE A 37 -2.13 -1.69 6.82
N PRO A 38 -2.97 -0.69 7.14
CA PRO A 38 -4.15 -0.91 7.99
C PRO A 38 -5.11 -1.94 7.39
N ALA A 39 -5.47 -1.78 6.11
CA ALA A 39 -6.38 -2.71 5.44
C ALA A 39 -5.82 -4.14 5.33
N LEU A 40 -4.49 -4.25 5.24
CA LEU A 40 -3.80 -5.54 5.24
C LEU A 40 -3.82 -6.20 6.64
N LEU A 41 -3.67 -5.42 7.70
CA LEU A 41 -3.64 -5.91 9.09
C LEU A 41 -5.03 -6.09 9.72
N ASP A 42 -6.08 -5.46 9.18
CA ASP A 42 -7.48 -5.65 9.61
C ASP A 42 -8.02 -7.03 9.18
N GLU A 43 -7.58 -7.54 8.02
CA GLU A 43 -8.01 -8.83 7.46
C GLU A 43 -6.82 -9.73 7.07
N PRO A 44 -5.86 -10.02 7.97
CA PRO A 44 -4.59 -10.64 7.59
C PRO A 44 -4.79 -12.04 7.01
N ALA A 45 -5.75 -12.81 7.52
CA ALA A 45 -6.09 -14.14 7.01
C ALA A 45 -6.56 -14.14 5.55
N ARG A 46 -7.16 -13.04 5.08
CA ARG A 46 -7.56 -12.88 3.67
C ARG A 46 -6.34 -12.68 2.78
N TRP A 47 -5.35 -11.91 3.24
CA TRP A 47 -4.21 -11.48 2.45
C TRP A 47 -2.98 -12.40 2.56
N SER A 48 -2.84 -13.14 3.66
CA SER A 48 -1.72 -14.05 3.88
C SER A 48 -1.58 -15.04 2.73
N GLY A 49 -0.39 -15.10 2.16
CA GLY A 49 -0.07 -15.95 1.02
C GLY A 49 -0.62 -15.47 -0.31
N GLN A 50 -1.40 -14.39 -0.40
CA GLN A 50 -1.86 -13.81 -1.67
C GLN A 50 -0.83 -12.84 -2.24
N LEU A 51 -0.78 -12.74 -3.57
CA LEU A 51 -0.01 -11.70 -4.25
C LEU A 51 -0.81 -10.40 -4.23
N VAL A 52 -0.24 -9.36 -3.63
CA VAL A 52 -0.86 -8.04 -3.47
C VAL A 52 0.11 -6.93 -3.86
N THR A 53 -0.44 -5.78 -4.21
CA THR A 53 0.33 -4.53 -4.29
C THR A 53 0.09 -3.73 -3.01
N LEU A 54 1.15 -3.40 -2.28
CA LEU A 54 1.12 -2.63 -1.06
C LEU A 54 1.69 -1.23 -1.32
N ILE A 55 1.00 -0.19 -0.86
CA ILE A 55 1.57 1.16 -0.75
C ILE A 55 1.75 1.48 0.74
N ALA A 56 2.98 1.71 1.15
CA ALA A 56 3.32 1.94 2.55
C ALA A 56 4.57 2.81 2.71
N PRO A 57 4.62 3.65 3.75
CA PRO A 57 5.86 4.27 4.17
C PRO A 57 6.84 3.26 4.82
N LEU A 58 8.13 3.55 4.70
CA LEU A 58 9.23 2.80 5.32
C LEU A 58 9.82 3.60 6.48
N ALA A 59 9.78 3.03 7.69
CA ALA A 59 10.42 3.59 8.87
C ALA A 59 11.91 3.20 8.95
N GLY A 60 12.74 4.11 9.47
CA GLY A 60 14.18 3.89 9.65
C GLY A 60 15.04 4.24 8.43
N GLY A 61 14.51 5.02 7.48
CA GLY A 61 15.27 5.52 6.33
C GLY A 61 15.62 4.44 5.29
N PRO A 62 16.67 4.64 4.47
CA PRO A 62 17.04 3.70 3.40
C PRO A 62 17.45 2.30 3.88
N GLN A 63 17.91 2.18 5.13
CA GLN A 63 18.24 0.90 5.78
C GLN A 63 17.05 0.29 6.53
N GLY A 64 15.93 1.02 6.55
CA GLY A 64 14.69 0.62 7.19
C GLY A 64 14.19 -0.72 6.69
N ARG A 65 13.57 -1.47 7.61
CA ARG A 65 12.95 -2.78 7.33
C ARG A 65 11.53 -2.88 7.87
N VAL A 66 10.94 -1.75 8.26
CA VAL A 66 9.63 -1.73 8.89
C VAL A 66 8.69 -0.87 8.06
N LEU A 67 7.68 -1.51 7.48
CA LEU A 67 6.59 -0.85 6.78
C LEU A 67 5.55 -0.44 7.82
N VAL A 68 5.25 0.85 7.87
CA VAL A 68 4.36 1.44 8.88
C VAL A 68 3.11 2.02 8.22
N PRO A 69 2.01 2.25 8.95
CA PRO A 69 0.82 2.88 8.39
C PRO A 69 1.00 4.40 8.28
N PHE A 70 1.89 4.97 9.10
CA PHE A 70 2.09 6.39 9.27
C PHE A 70 3.51 6.68 9.78
N LEU A 71 4.13 7.76 9.30
CA LEU A 71 5.41 8.29 9.73
C LEU A 71 5.18 9.53 10.61
N PRO A 72 5.83 9.62 11.78
CA PRO A 72 5.82 10.85 12.56
C PRO A 72 6.43 12.01 11.77
N ALA A 73 5.92 13.22 11.99
CA ALA A 73 6.39 14.42 11.31
C ALA A 73 7.83 14.80 11.67
N ASP A 74 8.25 14.45 12.89
CA ASP A 74 9.58 14.69 13.42
C ASP A 74 10.36 13.37 13.47
N GLU A 75 11.38 13.25 12.63
CA GLU A 75 12.28 12.09 12.59
C GLU A 75 13.16 11.98 13.85
N THR A 76 13.29 13.05 14.65
CA THR A 76 14.06 13.03 15.90
C THR A 76 13.31 12.32 17.03
N ASN A 77 11.99 12.35 17.00
CA ASN A 77 11.12 11.49 17.81
C ASN A 77 10.93 10.15 17.09
N SER A 78 12.05 9.42 16.90
CA SER A 78 12.07 8.06 16.38
C SER A 78 11.43 7.11 17.40
N SER A 79 10.10 7.18 17.50
CA SER A 79 9.32 6.21 18.23
C SER A 79 9.51 4.88 17.53
N THR A 80 9.93 3.87 18.29
CA THR A 80 10.06 2.52 17.75
C THR A 80 8.69 2.11 17.19
N PRO A 81 8.58 1.69 15.92
CA PRO A 81 7.29 1.32 15.35
C PRO A 81 6.60 0.25 16.19
N ASP A 82 5.30 0.43 16.45
CA ASP A 82 4.48 -0.58 17.12
C ASP A 82 4.41 -1.85 16.25
N PRO A 83 4.96 -2.99 16.70
CA PRO A 83 4.94 -4.22 15.92
C PRO A 83 3.53 -4.73 15.60
N GLY A 84 2.53 -4.41 16.42
CA GLY A 84 1.13 -4.79 16.18
C GLY A 84 0.47 -4.01 15.05
N ARG A 85 1.05 -2.88 14.63
CA ARG A 85 0.54 -2.00 13.57
C ARG A 85 1.45 -1.91 12.36
N ALA A 86 2.56 -2.65 12.36
CA ALA A 86 3.60 -2.58 11.34
C ALA A 86 3.90 -3.95 10.75
N VAL A 87 4.55 -3.96 9.58
CA VAL A 87 4.93 -5.18 8.87
C VAL A 87 6.42 -5.16 8.59
N TRP A 88 7.10 -6.26 8.90
CA TRP A 88 8.53 -6.41 8.60
C TRP A 88 8.75 -6.63 7.10
N LEU A 89 9.71 -5.94 6.49
CA LEU A 89 10.13 -6.21 5.12
C LEU A 89 11.17 -7.34 5.11
N ALA A 90 10.79 -8.48 4.53
CA ALA A 90 11.58 -9.72 4.60
C ALA A 90 12.97 -9.55 3.97
N GLU A 91 13.05 -8.91 2.81
CA GLU A 91 14.29 -8.59 2.10
C GLU A 91 14.65 -7.10 2.25
N PRO A 92 15.93 -6.71 2.16
CA PRO A 92 16.29 -5.29 2.03
C PRO A 92 15.77 -4.72 0.70
N LEU A 93 15.65 -3.39 0.63
CA LEU A 93 15.29 -2.72 -0.63
C LEU A 93 16.28 -3.06 -1.74
N PRO A 94 15.82 -3.25 -3.00
CA PRO A 94 16.72 -3.39 -4.14
C PRO A 94 17.67 -2.19 -4.24
N ALA A 95 18.94 -2.44 -4.55
CA ALA A 95 19.96 -1.38 -4.59
C ALA A 95 19.58 -0.15 -5.44
N PRO A 96 18.93 -0.28 -6.62
CA PRO A 96 18.48 0.89 -7.39
C PRO A 96 17.42 1.73 -6.68
N VAL A 97 16.56 1.11 -5.87
CA VAL A 97 15.53 1.80 -5.07
C VAL A 97 16.18 2.47 -3.87
N ALA A 98 17.04 1.74 -3.15
CA ALA A 98 17.77 2.27 -2.00
C ALA A 98 18.64 3.48 -2.37
N ALA A 99 19.24 3.50 -3.57
CA ALA A 99 20.04 4.62 -4.06
C ALA A 99 19.22 5.87 -4.43
N GLN A 100 17.91 5.74 -4.64
CA GLN A 100 17.01 6.86 -4.95
C GLN A 100 16.39 7.49 -3.69
N VAL A 101 16.58 6.86 -2.53
CA VAL A 101 16.07 7.38 -1.26
C VAL A 101 16.82 8.67 -0.92
N GLY A 102 16.08 9.79 -0.90
CA GLY A 102 16.56 11.10 -0.45
C GLY A 102 16.18 11.40 0.99
N GLU A 103 16.32 12.67 1.37
CA GLU A 103 15.81 13.20 2.64
C GLU A 103 14.27 13.36 2.57
N GLY A 104 13.56 12.90 3.60
CA GLY A 104 12.10 12.99 3.71
C GLY A 104 11.38 11.63 3.66
N PRO A 105 10.03 11.63 3.65
CA PRO A 105 9.24 10.41 3.78
C PRO A 105 9.46 9.45 2.61
N ILE A 106 9.86 8.23 2.95
CA ILE A 106 10.05 7.15 1.98
C ILE A 106 8.73 6.39 1.83
N VAL A 107 8.05 6.59 0.71
CA VAL A 107 6.82 5.84 0.37
C VAL A 107 7.13 4.85 -0.72
N LEU A 108 6.77 3.59 -0.52
CA LEU A 108 7.07 2.49 -1.43
C LEU A 108 5.79 1.93 -2.04
N LYS A 109 5.86 1.54 -3.31
CA LYS A 109 4.95 0.59 -3.93
C LYS A 109 5.67 -0.76 -4.00
N LEU A 110 5.12 -1.75 -3.31
CA LEU A 110 5.66 -3.09 -3.21
C LEU A 110 4.69 -4.07 -3.85
N ARG A 111 5.16 -5.01 -4.67
CA ARG A 111 4.36 -6.15 -5.11
C ARG A 111 4.96 -7.40 -4.49
N GLY A 112 4.14 -8.17 -3.79
CA GLY A 112 4.65 -9.27 -2.98
C GLY A 112 3.57 -10.00 -2.21
N ARG A 113 4.00 -10.76 -1.21
CA ARG A 113 3.10 -11.60 -0.40
C ARG A 113 3.28 -11.30 1.07
N LEU A 114 2.15 -11.24 1.78
CA LEU A 114 2.13 -11.25 3.23
C LEU A 114 2.37 -12.68 3.74
N SER A 115 3.19 -12.84 4.75
CA SER A 115 3.36 -14.12 5.44
C SER A 115 2.11 -14.54 6.20
N PRO A 116 1.98 -15.82 6.58
CA PRO A 116 1.14 -16.20 7.72
C PRO A 116 1.60 -15.50 9.02
N PRO A 117 0.79 -15.52 10.09
CA PRO A 117 1.22 -15.09 11.41
C PRO A 117 2.47 -15.84 11.87
N GLY A 118 3.42 -15.14 12.48
CA GLY A 118 4.68 -15.69 12.95
C GLY A 118 5.46 -14.73 13.83
N ALA A 119 6.77 -14.93 13.92
CA ALA A 119 7.69 -14.07 14.64
C ALA A 119 8.81 -13.64 13.68
N TYR A 120 8.78 -12.38 13.26
CA TYR A 120 9.64 -11.84 12.21
C TYR A 120 10.41 -10.60 12.68
N GLY A 121 11.44 -10.24 11.90
CA GLY A 121 12.30 -9.11 12.18
C GLY A 121 13.19 -9.27 13.40
N THR A 122 13.71 -8.15 13.90
CA THR A 122 14.60 -8.14 15.06
C THR A 122 13.92 -8.75 16.28
N GLU A 123 14.56 -9.77 16.86
CA GLU A 123 14.06 -10.52 18.02
C GLU A 123 12.68 -11.19 17.81
N GLY A 124 12.19 -11.29 16.57
CA GLY A 124 10.89 -11.89 16.28
C GLY A 124 9.69 -11.02 16.71
N SER A 125 9.89 -9.71 16.84
CA SER A 125 8.88 -8.78 17.39
C SER A 125 7.67 -8.58 16.50
N PHE A 126 7.79 -8.79 15.18
CA PHE A 126 6.73 -8.48 14.22
C PHE A 126 5.89 -9.74 13.92
N PRO A 127 4.55 -9.64 14.01
CA PRO A 127 3.65 -10.77 13.78
C PRO A 127 3.57 -11.18 12.30
N TYR A 128 3.91 -10.28 11.38
CA TYR A 128 3.88 -10.50 9.94
C TYR A 128 5.11 -9.93 9.24
N GLN A 129 5.48 -10.55 8.13
CA GLN A 129 6.44 -9.99 7.18
C GLN A 129 5.85 -9.90 5.77
N PHE A 130 6.34 -8.94 4.99
CA PHE A 130 6.06 -8.80 3.57
C PHE A 130 7.30 -9.20 2.77
N SER A 131 7.17 -10.21 1.91
CA SER A 131 8.22 -10.59 0.96
C SER A 131 7.94 -9.93 -0.38
N ALA A 132 8.78 -8.97 -0.75
CA ALA A 132 8.58 -8.13 -1.93
C ALA A 132 9.28 -8.75 -3.15
N GLN A 133 8.51 -9.04 -4.19
CA GLN A 133 9.02 -9.45 -5.51
C GLN A 133 9.50 -8.24 -6.32
N SER A 134 8.84 -7.10 -6.14
CA SER A 134 9.30 -5.82 -6.69
C SER A 134 9.01 -4.68 -5.73
N ALA A 135 9.83 -3.64 -5.85
CA ALA A 135 9.72 -2.41 -5.09
C ALA A 135 10.01 -1.22 -6.02
N SER A 136 9.26 -0.15 -5.85
CA SER A 136 9.53 1.15 -6.47
C SER A 136 9.22 2.28 -5.49
N LEU A 137 10.05 3.32 -5.51
CA LEU A 137 9.82 4.54 -4.76
C LEU A 137 8.64 5.32 -5.37
N LEU A 138 7.76 5.83 -4.51
CA LEU A 138 6.71 6.77 -4.90
C LEU A 138 7.09 8.15 -4.37
N LEU A 139 7.33 9.08 -5.29
CA LEU A 139 7.56 10.48 -4.95
C LEU A 139 6.21 11.19 -4.84
N PRO A 140 5.91 11.88 -3.73
CA PRO A 140 4.67 12.64 -3.60
C PRO A 140 4.57 13.73 -4.67
N GLU A 141 3.44 13.76 -5.37
CA GLU A 141 3.09 14.86 -6.26
C GLU A 141 2.43 15.99 -5.45
N ARG A 142 3.03 17.18 -5.50
CA ARG A 142 2.44 18.36 -4.88
C ARG A 142 1.22 18.82 -5.66
N THR A 143 0.10 18.97 -4.97
CA THR A 143 -1.14 19.47 -5.56
C THR A 143 -1.94 20.29 -4.55
N THR A 144 -3.08 20.83 -4.99
CA THR A 144 -4.00 21.60 -4.14
C THR A 144 -5.37 20.92 -4.13
N LEU A 145 -6.16 21.17 -3.08
CA LEU A 145 -7.54 20.66 -3.01
C LEU A 145 -8.41 21.13 -4.18
N PRO A 146 -8.32 22.40 -4.66
CA PRO A 146 -9.00 22.81 -5.89
C PRO A 146 -8.59 21.98 -7.12
N ASN A 147 -7.31 21.69 -7.31
CA ASN A 147 -6.84 20.89 -8.44
C ASN A 147 -7.31 19.43 -8.33
N LEU A 148 -7.26 18.86 -7.12
CA LEU A 148 -7.75 17.51 -6.85
C LEU A 148 -9.26 17.39 -7.12
N ALA A 149 -10.05 18.39 -6.72
CA ALA A 149 -11.48 18.44 -6.98
C ALA A 149 -11.79 18.58 -8.48
N ALA A 150 -10.95 19.30 -9.23
CA ALA A 150 -11.11 19.46 -10.67
C ALA A 150 -10.67 18.22 -11.48
N ASN A 151 -9.67 17.48 -10.99
CA ASN A 151 -9.02 16.38 -11.71
C ASN A 151 -8.96 15.06 -10.90
N PRO A 152 -10.06 14.59 -10.29
CA PRO A 152 -10.00 13.48 -9.33
C PRO A 152 -9.58 12.15 -9.97
N HIS A 153 -9.93 11.92 -11.25
CA HIS A 153 -9.57 10.70 -11.97
C HIS A 153 -8.11 10.66 -12.42
N SER A 154 -7.55 11.81 -12.79
CA SER A 154 -6.14 11.90 -13.23
C SER A 154 -5.17 11.71 -12.07
N LEU A 155 -5.61 12.01 -10.85
CA LEU A 155 -4.82 11.89 -9.63
C LEU A 155 -5.17 10.61 -8.83
N ASP A 156 -6.07 9.76 -9.34
CA ASP A 156 -6.43 8.52 -8.67
C ASP A 156 -5.23 7.58 -8.59
N SER A 157 -5.09 6.92 -7.44
CA SER A 157 -3.98 6.03 -7.14
C SER A 157 -2.58 6.68 -7.08
N VAL A 158 -2.51 8.01 -6.92
CA VAL A 158 -1.26 8.78 -6.79
C VAL A 158 -0.97 9.09 -5.32
N VAL A 159 0.31 9.18 -4.96
CA VAL A 159 0.74 9.71 -3.66
C VAL A 159 0.83 11.23 -3.78
N LEU A 160 0.08 11.94 -2.96
CA LEU A 160 -0.05 13.39 -3.03
C LEU A 160 0.53 14.05 -1.78
N GLU A 161 1.11 15.23 -1.96
CA GLU A 161 1.41 16.20 -0.91
C GLU A 161 0.44 17.38 -1.05
N ILE A 162 -0.39 17.60 -0.03
CA ILE A 162 -1.45 18.61 -0.04
C ILE A 162 -1.35 19.46 1.22
N GLU A 163 -1.35 20.77 1.04
CA GLU A 163 -1.46 21.74 2.13
C GLU A 163 -2.92 22.09 2.38
N GLY A 164 -3.30 22.23 3.65
CA GLY A 164 -4.65 22.62 4.01
C GLY A 164 -4.84 22.79 5.51
N SER A 165 -6.07 23.06 5.92
CA SER A 165 -6.50 23.04 7.32
C SER A 165 -7.06 21.67 7.65
N LEU A 166 -6.43 20.97 8.60
CA LEU A 166 -6.94 19.73 9.15
C LEU A 166 -8.04 20.03 10.16
N LEU A 167 -9.07 19.20 10.15
CA LEU A 167 -10.03 19.06 11.23
C LEU A 167 -10.17 17.56 11.51
N ALA A 168 -9.84 17.14 12.72
CA ALA A 168 -9.82 15.74 13.10
C ALA A 168 -10.42 15.53 14.48
N ASP A 169 -11.20 14.47 14.63
CA ASP A 169 -11.73 13.98 15.89
C ASP A 169 -11.54 12.46 16.00
N ALA A 170 -12.23 11.83 16.96
CA ALA A 170 -12.15 10.39 17.16
C ALA A 170 -12.77 9.57 16.01
N GLU A 171 -13.78 10.12 15.33
CA GLU A 171 -14.58 9.44 14.31
C GLU A 171 -14.00 9.62 12.90
N GLY A 172 -13.32 10.72 12.63
CA GLY A 172 -12.74 10.97 11.33
C GLY A 172 -11.96 12.26 11.21
N ALA A 173 -11.57 12.55 9.97
CA ALA A 173 -10.88 13.79 9.66
C ALA A 173 -11.15 14.26 8.25
N ILE A 174 -11.09 15.58 8.08
CA ILE A 174 -11.17 16.26 6.80
C ILE A 174 -10.00 17.22 6.63
N LEU A 175 -9.54 17.36 5.39
CA LEU A 175 -8.62 18.41 4.99
C LEU A 175 -9.39 19.42 4.15
N ALA A 176 -9.40 20.68 4.57
CA ALA A 176 -10.06 21.78 3.88
C ALA A 176 -9.03 22.80 3.34
N ASP A 177 -9.29 23.44 2.20
CA ASP A 177 -8.40 24.51 1.69
C ASP A 177 -8.58 25.83 2.44
N GLU A 178 -9.75 26.04 3.04
CA GLU A 178 -10.07 27.22 3.82
C GLU A 178 -10.87 26.85 5.09
N ALA A 179 -10.43 27.35 6.25
CA ALA A 179 -11.14 27.21 7.51
C ALA A 179 -11.17 28.55 8.26
N ALA A 180 -12.34 28.88 8.80
CA ALA A 180 -12.54 30.02 9.69
C ALA A 180 -11.90 29.76 11.07
N PRO A 181 -11.64 30.82 11.86
CA PRO A 181 -11.17 30.67 13.24
C PRO A 181 -12.03 29.71 14.05
N GLY A 182 -11.39 28.75 14.72
CA GLY A 182 -12.08 27.69 15.45
C GLY A 182 -12.29 26.39 14.68
N GLY A 183 -11.68 26.24 13.50
CA GLY A 183 -11.67 24.98 12.76
C GLY A 183 -13.04 24.66 12.18
N ILE A 184 -13.62 25.58 11.42
CA ILE A 184 -14.87 25.33 10.69
C ILE A 184 -14.61 25.66 9.22
N PRO A 185 -14.78 24.72 8.28
CA PRO A 185 -14.58 25.00 6.87
C PRO A 185 -15.53 26.11 6.42
N THR A 186 -15.07 27.00 5.53
CA THR A 186 -15.95 28.02 4.96
C THR A 186 -16.97 27.36 4.03
N SER A 187 -18.09 28.05 3.72
CA SER A 187 -19.10 27.50 2.81
C SER A 187 -18.58 27.25 1.38
N ALA A 188 -17.46 27.86 1.01
CA ALA A 188 -16.82 27.69 -0.29
C ALA A 188 -15.69 26.65 -0.28
N ALA A 189 -15.25 26.21 0.92
CA ALA A 189 -14.09 25.36 1.09
C ALA A 189 -14.24 24.04 0.33
N ARG A 190 -13.17 23.65 -0.35
CA ARG A 190 -13.00 22.29 -0.88
C ARG A 190 -12.47 21.42 0.23
N GLN A 191 -13.03 20.22 0.32
CA GLN A 191 -12.67 19.28 1.37
C GLN A 191 -12.49 17.88 0.82
N ILE A 192 -11.57 17.13 1.43
CA ILE A 192 -11.41 15.70 1.25
C ILE A 192 -11.46 14.98 2.59
N LYS A 193 -11.87 13.72 2.56
CA LYS A 193 -11.85 12.85 3.74
C LYS A 193 -10.47 12.22 3.88
N LEU A 194 -10.04 12.08 5.12
CA LEU A 194 -8.81 11.39 5.51
C LEU A 194 -9.20 10.12 6.26
N ARG A 195 -8.60 8.99 5.87
CA ARG A 195 -8.66 7.75 6.66
C ARG A 195 -7.75 7.90 7.86
N ARG A 196 -8.26 7.71 9.08
CA ARG A 196 -7.45 7.77 10.30
C ARG A 196 -6.43 6.63 10.32
N THR A 197 -5.16 6.97 10.13
CA THR A 197 -4.01 6.03 10.18
C THR A 197 -2.95 6.44 11.20
N TRP A 198 -2.98 7.70 11.61
CA TRP A 198 -2.06 8.31 12.58
C TRP A 198 -2.44 8.00 14.03
N ASP A 199 -1.53 8.32 14.94
CA ASP A 199 -1.77 8.41 16.37
C ASP A 199 -2.06 9.86 16.79
N ASP A 200 -2.57 10.04 18.01
CA ASP A 200 -2.95 11.38 18.48
C ASP A 200 -1.73 12.29 18.71
N ALA A 201 -0.53 11.69 18.89
CA ALA A 201 0.73 12.41 19.02
C ALA A 201 1.04 13.25 17.77
N ALA A 202 0.72 12.75 16.57
CA ALA A 202 0.89 13.48 15.32
C ALA A 202 0.10 14.81 15.25
N LEU A 203 -0.92 14.97 16.10
CA LEU A 203 -1.79 16.14 16.12
C LEU A 203 -1.58 17.01 17.38
N GLU A 204 -0.60 16.70 18.23
CA GLU A 204 -0.41 17.37 19.52
C GLU A 204 -0.19 18.88 19.40
N GLU A 205 0.51 19.31 18.35
CA GLU A 205 0.83 20.71 18.06
C GLU A 205 -0.36 21.51 17.51
N LEU A 206 -1.46 20.86 17.14
CA LEU A 206 -2.65 21.52 16.61
C LEU A 206 -3.50 22.14 17.73
N GLN A 207 -4.32 23.13 17.35
CA GLN A 207 -5.30 23.71 18.27
C GLN A 207 -6.38 22.68 18.61
N GLN A 208 -6.96 22.79 19.80
CA GLN A 208 -8.03 21.91 20.26
C GLN A 208 -9.26 22.71 20.69
N ARG A 209 -10.44 22.26 20.27
CA ARG A 209 -11.74 22.74 20.75
C ARG A 209 -12.67 21.55 20.98
N GLY A 210 -12.95 21.26 22.25
CA GLY A 210 -13.63 20.01 22.60
C GLY A 210 -12.79 18.82 22.16
N ASP A 211 -13.41 17.88 21.44
CA ASP A 211 -12.76 16.67 20.93
C ASP A 211 -12.14 16.85 19.54
N VAL A 212 -12.24 18.06 18.96
CA VAL A 212 -11.73 18.35 17.62
C VAL A 212 -10.36 19.02 17.72
N ARG A 213 -9.37 18.44 17.04
CA ARG A 213 -8.07 19.06 16.75
C ARG A 213 -8.10 19.68 15.37
N TYR A 214 -7.60 20.91 15.24
CA TYR A 214 -7.62 21.64 13.99
C TYR A 214 -6.42 22.58 13.83
N GLY A 215 -6.04 22.85 12.58
CA GLY A 215 -4.96 23.78 12.26
C GLY A 215 -4.37 23.54 10.86
N PRO A 216 -3.48 24.42 10.42
CA PRO A 216 -2.79 24.26 9.14
C PRO A 216 -1.82 23.07 9.20
N VAL A 217 -1.82 22.26 8.14
CA VAL A 217 -0.94 21.10 8.00
C VAL A 217 -0.47 20.92 6.56
N VAL A 218 0.59 20.14 6.40
CA VAL A 218 0.93 19.46 5.16
C VAL A 218 0.64 17.97 5.34
N VAL A 219 -0.15 17.39 4.45
CA VAL A 219 -0.47 15.96 4.44
C VAL A 219 0.22 15.30 3.25
N VAL A 220 0.96 14.23 3.51
CA VAL A 220 1.45 13.30 2.48
C VAL A 220 0.66 12.01 2.61
N GLY A 221 0.07 11.52 1.53
CA GLY A 221 -0.74 10.30 1.57
C GLY A 221 -1.05 9.73 0.20
N TRP A 222 -1.74 8.60 0.18
CA TRP A 222 -2.23 7.98 -1.05
C TRP A 222 -3.70 8.31 -1.30
N TRP A 223 -4.00 8.86 -2.47
CA TRP A 223 -5.36 9.19 -2.89
C TRP A 223 -5.97 8.05 -3.69
N GLN A 224 -7.13 7.57 -3.25
CA GLN A 224 -7.90 6.59 -4.02
C GLN A 224 -9.39 6.76 -3.76
N ALA A 225 -10.19 6.78 -4.83
CA ALA A 225 -11.65 6.70 -4.76
C ALA A 225 -12.31 7.71 -3.78
N GLY A 226 -11.81 8.95 -3.75
CA GLY A 226 -12.39 10.00 -2.91
C GLY A 226 -11.89 10.03 -1.46
N LEU A 227 -10.96 9.14 -1.09
CA LEU A 227 -10.41 9.02 0.26
C LEU A 227 -8.89 9.13 0.22
N MET A 228 -8.34 9.98 1.08
CA MET A 228 -6.90 10.06 1.30
C MET A 228 -6.51 9.13 2.45
N THR A 229 -5.52 8.27 2.24
CA THR A 229 -4.86 7.50 3.31
C THR A 229 -3.55 8.20 3.68
N PRO A 230 -3.47 8.92 4.80
CA PRO A 230 -2.26 9.67 5.14
C PRO A 230 -1.13 8.75 5.57
N PHE A 231 0.06 9.10 5.13
CA PHE A 231 1.32 8.50 5.56
C PHE A 231 2.12 9.45 6.43
N MET A 232 1.85 10.75 6.38
CA MET A 232 2.45 11.76 7.23
C MET A 232 1.52 12.97 7.31
N ILE A 233 1.43 13.58 8.49
CA ILE A 233 0.76 14.85 8.73
C ILE A 233 1.76 15.72 9.49
N ARG A 234 2.09 16.88 8.94
CA ARG A 234 3.02 17.83 9.55
C ARG A 234 2.32 19.16 9.83
N PRO A 235 2.19 19.56 11.11
CA PRO A 235 1.71 20.88 11.50
C PRO A 235 2.54 22.03 10.86
N ARG A 236 1.92 23.20 10.71
CA ARG A 236 2.54 24.42 10.17
C ARG A 236 2.50 25.60 11.14
#